data_AF-A0ABD3FRH3-F1
#
_entry.id   AF-A0ABD3FRH3-F1
#
_cell.length_a   1.000
_cell.length_b   1.000
_cell.length_c   1.000
_cell.angle_alpha   90.00
_cell.angle_beta   90.00
_cell.angle_gamma   90.00
#
_symmetry.space_group_name_H-M   'P 1'
#
loop_
_entity.id
_entity.type
_entity.pdbx_description
1 polymer ?
#
loop_
_entity_poly.entity_id
_entity_poly.type
_entity_poly.pdbx_seq_one_letter_code
_entity_poly.pdbx_strand_id
1 'polypeptide(L)'
;MLATTLRCSAAPKRALAQLQSQRRHGGSLAKNKHVENWNNWRGDSEKRFEFDGKFFTSAVAWGLVPFGLYYVMGSDERRKRDLRNGLPENFRK
;
A
#
# COMPACT_ATOMS: atom_id res chain seq x y z
N MET A 1 0.57 45.70 41.55
CA MET A 1 -0.46 46.12 40.58
C MET A 1 -0.03 45.67 39.19
N LEU A 2 -0.76 44.74 38.56
CA LEU A 2 -0.45 44.23 37.22
C LEU A 2 -0.80 45.28 36.16
N ALA A 3 0.17 45.68 35.34
CA ALA A 3 -0.05 46.54 34.18
C ALA A 3 -0.56 45.69 33.00
N THR A 4 -1.88 45.60 32.86
CA THR A 4 -2.56 45.01 31.71
C THR A 4 -2.81 46.07 30.64
N THR A 5 -1.90 46.20 29.67
CA THR A 5 -2.25 46.73 28.32
C THR A 5 -1.26 46.23 27.25
N LEU A 6 -1.30 44.93 26.91
CA LEU A 6 -0.75 44.48 25.64
C LEU A 6 -1.72 44.91 24.53
N ARG A 7 -1.41 46.01 23.85
CA ARG A 7 -2.12 46.43 22.64
C ARG A 7 -1.90 45.36 21.56
N CYS A 8 -2.95 44.63 21.21
CA CYS A 8 -2.98 43.79 20.01
C CYS A 8 -2.77 44.69 18.78
N SER A 9 -1.54 44.76 18.27
CA SER A 9 -1.26 45.36 16.98
C SER A 9 -1.93 44.52 15.89
N ALA A 10 -2.97 45.06 15.26
CA ALA A 10 -3.64 44.40 14.14
C ALA A 10 -2.61 43.98 13.08
N ALA A 11 -2.62 42.70 12.70
CA ALA A 11 -1.70 42.18 11.71
C ALA A 11 -1.81 43.00 10.40
N PRO A 12 -0.69 43.41 9.78
CA PRO A 12 -0.73 44.23 8.57
C PRO A 12 -1.48 43.48 7.46
N LYS A 13 -2.37 44.19 6.75
CA LYS A 13 -3.22 43.63 5.66
C LYS A 13 -2.43 42.81 4.63
N ARG A 14 -1.15 43.12 4.43
CA ARG A 14 -0.23 42.37 3.56
C ARG A 14 0.10 40.96 4.06
N ALA A 15 0.23 40.76 5.37
CA ALA A 15 0.46 39.44 5.97
C ALA A 15 -0.77 38.52 5.84
N LEU A 16 -1.98 39.09 5.96
CA LEU A 16 -3.23 38.36 5.71
C LEU A 16 -3.39 37.96 4.22
N ALA A 17 -2.97 38.83 3.29
CA ALA A 17 -3.01 38.53 1.87
C ALA A 17 -2.02 37.42 1.47
N GLN A 18 -0.83 37.35 2.09
CA GLN A 18 0.11 36.24 1.89
C GLN A 18 -0.42 34.89 2.43
N LEU A 19 -1.10 34.89 3.59
CA LEU A 19 -1.78 33.70 4.11
C LEU A 19 -2.90 33.21 3.20
N GLN A 20 -3.67 34.14 2.60
CA GLN A 20 -4.72 33.78 1.64
C GLN A 20 -4.15 33.24 0.32
N SER A 21 -3.03 33.78 -0.15
CA SER A 21 -2.33 33.29 -1.35
C SER A 21 -1.70 31.91 -1.18
N GLN A 22 -1.53 31.42 0.05
CA GLN A 22 -0.99 30.07 0.31
C GLN A 22 -2.06 28.97 0.27
N ARG A 23 -3.35 29.32 0.10
CA ARG A 23 -4.38 28.34 -0.27
C ARG A 23 -4.18 27.95 -1.72
N ARG A 24 -3.35 26.90 -1.92
CA ARG A 24 -3.19 26.22 -3.21
C ARG A 24 -4.58 26.01 -3.83
N HIS A 25 -4.75 26.51 -5.06
CA HIS A 25 -5.96 26.33 -5.85
C HIS A 25 -6.20 24.84 -6.10
N GLY A 26 -6.92 24.21 -5.17
CA GLY A 26 -7.40 22.85 -5.28
C GLY A 26 -8.74 22.85 -4.56
N GLY A 27 -9.81 22.51 -5.27
CA GLY A 27 -11.17 22.57 -4.75
C GLY A 27 -11.27 21.93 -3.36
N SER A 28 -12.11 22.53 -2.52
CA SER A 28 -12.47 21.95 -1.21
C SER A 28 -13.33 20.72 -1.45
N LEU A 29 -12.71 19.59 -1.81
CA LEU A 29 -13.35 18.30 -1.62
C LEU A 29 -13.66 18.19 -0.13
N ALA A 30 -14.93 18.00 0.20
CA ALA A 30 -15.35 17.74 1.58
C ALA A 30 -14.57 16.52 2.07
N LYS A 31 -13.63 16.77 2.98
CA LYS A 31 -12.72 15.74 3.48
C LYS A 31 -13.53 14.71 4.24
N ASN A 32 -13.58 13.49 3.71
CA ASN A 32 -14.17 12.38 4.44
C ASN A 32 -13.13 11.81 5.40
N LYS A 33 -13.35 12.02 6.70
CA LYS A 33 -12.46 11.55 7.77
C LYS A 33 -12.16 10.06 7.69
N HIS A 34 -13.13 9.23 7.29
CA HIS A 34 -12.93 7.79 7.17
C HIS A 34 -11.97 7.44 6.03
N VAL A 35 -12.10 8.13 4.89
CA VAL A 35 -11.23 7.92 3.71
C VAL A 35 -9.81 8.41 4.01
N GLU A 36 -9.66 9.56 4.65
CA GLU A 36 -8.35 10.08 5.05
C GLU A 36 -7.67 9.13 6.06
N ASN A 37 -8.41 8.63 7.05
CA ASN A 37 -7.86 7.69 8.03
C ASN A 37 -7.47 6.34 7.40
N TRP A 38 -8.28 5.81 6.48
CA TRP A 38 -7.95 4.59 5.75
C TRP A 38 -6.72 4.77 4.87
N ASN A 39 -6.59 5.91 4.18
CA ASN A 39 -5.43 6.21 3.36
C ASN A 39 -4.16 6.35 4.21
N ASN A 40 -4.24 7.03 5.35
CA ASN A 40 -3.14 7.13 6.28
C ASN A 40 -2.74 5.77 6.85
N TRP A 41 -3.73 4.92 7.20
CA TRP A 41 -3.47 3.56 7.68
C TRP A 41 -2.71 2.72 6.65
N ARG A 42 -3.08 2.80 5.36
CA ARG A 42 -2.35 2.12 4.28
C ARG A 42 -0.97 2.73 4.02
N GLY A 43 -0.86 4.06 4.06
CA GLY A 43 0.41 4.76 3.87
C GLY A 43 1.43 4.48 4.97
N ASP A 44 0.97 4.29 6.22
CA ASP A 44 1.81 3.91 7.36
C ASP A 44 1.96 2.39 7.53
N SER A 45 1.55 1.59 6.54
CA SER A 45 1.60 0.12 6.62
C SER A 45 3.01 -0.41 6.90
N GLU A 46 4.06 0.19 6.31
CA GLU A 46 5.45 -0.19 6.56
C GLU A 46 5.88 0.03 8.02
N LYS A 47 5.42 1.11 8.66
CA LYS A 47 5.75 1.40 10.07
C LYS A 47 5.03 0.48 11.05
N ARG A 48 3.88 -0.03 10.64
CA ARG A 48 3.02 -0.93 11.42
C ARG A 48 3.28 -2.40 11.11
N PHE A 49 4.24 -2.67 10.23
CA PHE A 49 4.57 -4.02 9.82
C PHE A 49 5.24 -4.77 10.97
N GLU A 50 4.63 -5.88 11.37
CA GLU A 50 5.17 -6.79 12.37
C GLU A 50 5.34 -8.15 11.70
N PHE A 51 6.58 -8.65 11.70
CA PHE A 51 6.89 -9.96 11.15
C PHE A 51 6.60 -11.03 12.20
N ASP A 52 5.34 -11.47 12.28
CA ASP A 52 4.91 -12.53 13.19
C ASP A 52 4.88 -13.91 12.49
N GLY A 53 4.74 -14.97 13.29
CA GLY A 53 4.67 -16.35 12.76
C GLY A 53 3.47 -16.59 11.84
N LYS A 54 2.36 -15.87 12.04
CA LYS A 54 1.16 -15.98 11.21
C LYS A 54 1.38 -15.33 9.84
N PHE A 55 1.97 -14.14 9.81
CA PHE A 55 2.37 -13.44 8.61
C PHE A 55 3.37 -14.28 7.82
N PHE A 56 4.40 -14.81 8.48
CA PHE A 56 5.35 -15.73 7.83
C PHE A 56 4.64 -16.94 7.20
N THR A 57 3.81 -17.63 7.96
CA THR A 57 3.09 -18.83 7.48
C THR A 57 2.20 -18.50 6.28
N SER A 58 1.47 -17.37 6.34
CA SER A 58 0.62 -16.93 5.24
C SER A 58 1.41 -16.50 4.01
N ALA A 59 2.52 -15.77 4.18
CA ALA A 59 3.40 -15.37 3.08
C ALA A 59 4.02 -16.59 2.39
N VAL A 60 4.47 -17.58 3.16
CA VAL A 60 5.01 -18.84 2.62
C VAL A 60 3.93 -19.66 1.94
N ALA A 61 2.76 -19.83 2.56
CA ALA A 61 1.67 -20.59 1.97
C ALA A 61 1.22 -19.98 0.63
N TRP A 62 0.96 -18.67 0.60
CA TRP A 62 0.56 -17.98 -0.63
C TRP A 62 1.70 -17.84 -1.64
N GLY A 63 2.94 -17.81 -1.19
CA GLY A 63 4.12 -17.74 -2.05
C GLY A 63 4.53 -19.07 -2.67
N LEU A 64 4.20 -20.21 -2.05
CA LEU A 64 4.62 -21.53 -2.54
C LEU A 64 3.47 -22.35 -3.12
N VAL A 65 2.28 -22.34 -2.51
CA VAL A 65 1.19 -23.24 -2.90
C VAL A 65 0.70 -23.00 -4.33
N PRO A 66 0.41 -21.77 -4.78
CA PRO A 66 -0.06 -21.54 -6.15
C PRO A 66 0.96 -21.96 -7.20
N PHE A 67 2.24 -21.69 -6.96
CA PHE A 67 3.34 -22.01 -7.87
C PHE A 67 3.62 -23.51 -7.89
N GLY A 68 3.57 -24.17 -6.74
CA GLY A 68 3.67 -25.63 -6.63
C GLY A 68 2.54 -26.33 -7.36
N LEU A 69 1.29 -25.88 -7.17
CA LEU A 69 0.14 -26.41 -7.90
C LEU A 69 0.28 -26.22 -9.42
N TYR A 70 0.66 -25.02 -9.85
CA TYR A 70 0.91 -24.74 -11.26
C TYR A 70 2.00 -25.64 -11.85
N TYR A 71 3.10 -25.83 -11.13
CA TYR A 71 4.19 -26.71 -11.54
C TYR A 71 3.73 -28.16 -11.68
N VAL A 72 2.99 -28.69 -10.70
CA VAL A 72 2.50 -30.08 -10.74
C VAL A 72 1.52 -30.27 -11.90
N MET A 73 0.55 -29.37 -12.07
CA MET A 73 -0.41 -29.46 -13.17
C MET A 73 0.27 -29.34 -14.53
N GLY A 74 1.18 -28.37 -14.69
CA GLY A 74 1.93 -28.19 -15.94
C GLY A 74 2.85 -29.36 -16.25
N SER A 75 3.49 -29.96 -15.24
CA SER A 75 4.34 -31.13 -15.41
C SER A 75 3.54 -32.38 -15.79
N ASP A 76 2.37 -32.58 -15.17
CA ASP A 76 1.48 -33.70 -15.49
C ASP A 76 0.89 -33.57 -16.91
N GLU A 77 0.40 -32.39 -17.28
CA GLU A 77 -0.07 -32.13 -18.65
C GLU A 77 1.03 -32.37 -19.68
N ARG A 78 2.26 -31.91 -19.38
CA ARG A 78 3.40 -32.11 -20.27
C ARG A 78 3.74 -33.59 -20.40
N ARG A 79 3.77 -34.35 -19.31
CA ARG A 79 4.00 -35.80 -19.34
C ARG A 79 2.95 -36.50 -20.20
N LYS A 80 1.67 -36.17 -20.02
CA LYS A 80 0.57 -36.72 -20.82
C LYS A 80 0.69 -36.37 -22.31
N ARG A 81 1.10 -35.14 -22.64
CA ARG A 81 1.35 -34.72 -24.04
C ARG A 81 2.55 -35.46 -24.65
N ASP A 82 3.64 -35.58 -23.90
CA ASP A 82 4.85 -36.26 -24.37
C ASP A 82 4.57 -37.76 -24.61
N LEU A 83 3.82 -38.43 -23.72
CA LEU A 83 3.34 -39.80 -23.91
C LEU A 83 2.47 -39.95 -25.17
N ARG A 84 1.52 -39.03 -25.38
CA ARG A 84 0.66 -39.03 -26.57
C ARG A 84 1.45 -38.85 -27.87
N ASN A 85 2.56 -38.13 -27.81
CA ASN A 85 3.43 -37.87 -28.96
C ASN A 85 4.52 -38.96 -29.14
N GLY A 86 4.50 -40.02 -28.34
CA GLY A 86 5.46 -41.14 -28.44
C GLY A 86 6.87 -40.78 -27.98
N LEU A 87 7.04 -39.69 -27.20
CA LEU A 87 8.35 -39.31 -26.66
C LEU A 87 8.69 -40.21 -25.46
N PRO A 88 9.91 -40.78 -25.38
CA PRO A 88 10.32 -41.61 -24.25
C PRO A 88 10.38 -40.78 -22.96
N GLU A 89 10.05 -41.38 -21.81
CA GLU A 89 9.92 -40.69 -20.52
C GLU A 89 11.17 -39.91 -20.06
N ASN A 90 12.35 -40.20 -20.63
CA ASN A 90 13.63 -39.57 -20.30
C ASN A 90 14.14 -38.59 -21.37
N PHE A 91 13.33 -38.22 -22.36
CA PHE A 91 13.78 -37.40 -23.50
C PHE A 91 14.37 -36.03 -23.12
N ARG A 92 14.03 -35.48 -21.95
CA ARG A 92 14.46 -34.14 -21.50
C ARG A 92 15.07 -34.13 -20.08
N LYS A 93 15.54 -35.29 -19.60
CA LYS A 93 16.34 -35.33 -18.36
C LYS A 93 17.69 -34.64 -18.57
#